data_AF-A0A9X2RZV3-F1
#
_entry.id   AF-A0A9X2RZV3-F1
#
_cell.length_a   1.000
_cell.length_b   1.000
_cell.length_c   1.000
_cell.angle_alpha   90.00
_cell.angle_beta   90.00
_cell.angle_gamma   90.00
#
_symmetry.space_group_name_H-M   'P 1'
#
loop_
_entity.id
_entity.type
_entity.pdbx_description
1 polymer ?
#
loop_
_entity_poly.entity_id
_entity_poly.type
_entity_poly.pdbx_seq_one_letter_code
_entity_poly.pdbx_strand_id
1 'polypeptide(L)' 'MTKTKEERIANIVADIEGWEVKKDDTESYLEVECGEFLLEMDLCDIPSLETLTKEELATIIFNKYLDNK' A
#
# COMPACT_ATOMS: atom_id res chain seq x y z
N MET A 1 15.53 -19.50 2.30
CA MET A 1 14.75 -19.39 1.05
C MET A 1 14.25 -17.97 0.96
N THR A 2 14.53 -17.28 -0.14
CA THR A 2 13.98 -15.95 -0.42
C THR A 2 12.53 -16.13 -0.89
N LYS A 3 11.57 -15.50 -0.20
CA LYS A 3 10.15 -15.52 -0.63
C LYS A 3 10.01 -14.91 -2.02
N THR A 4 9.13 -15.45 -2.86
CA THR A 4 8.89 -14.87 -4.20
C THR A 4 8.15 -13.55 -4.09
N LYS A 5 8.16 -12.76 -5.18
CA LYS A 5 7.43 -11.49 -5.24
C LYS A 5 5.95 -11.69 -4.96
N GLU A 6 5.36 -12.72 -5.55
CA GLU A 6 3.95 -13.07 -5.42
C GLU A 6 3.61 -13.45 -3.97
N GLU A 7 4.47 -14.23 -3.30
CA GLU A 7 4.29 -14.57 -1.88
C GLU A 7 4.38 -13.33 -0.99
N ARG A 8 5.29 -12.39 -1.30
CA ARG A 8 5.43 -11.14 -0.54
C ARG A 8 4.20 -10.25 -0.72
N ILE A 9 3.68 -10.10 -1.94
CA ILE A 9 2.44 -9.36 -2.21
C ILE A 9 1.26 -10.03 -1.51
N ALA A 10 1.12 -11.35 -1.58
CA ALA A 10 0.04 -12.07 -0.91
C ALA A 10 0.06 -11.88 0.62
N ASN A 11 1.24 -11.81 1.24
CA ASN A 11 1.35 -11.48 2.66
C ASN A 11 0.86 -10.05 2.94
N ILE A 12 1.26 -9.06 2.13
CA ILE A 12 0.79 -7.68 2.29
C ILE A 12 -0.74 -7.61 2.13
N VAL A 13 -1.33 -8.30 1.15
CA VAL A 13 -2.79 -8.37 0.98
C VAL A 13 -3.48 -8.91 2.22
N ALA A 14 -2.93 -9.96 2.83
CA ALA A 14 -3.47 -10.57 4.04
C ALA A 14 -3.35 -9.64 5.26
N ASP A 15 -2.29 -8.83 5.30
CA ASP A 15 -2.01 -7.90 6.40
C ASP A 15 -2.77 -6.57 6.24
N ILE A 16 -3.22 -6.18 5.03
CA ILE A 16 -4.02 -4.97 4.84
C ILE A 16 -5.37 -5.12 5.55
N GLU A 17 -5.53 -4.40 6.65
CA GLU A 17 -6.77 -4.33 7.42
C GLU A 17 -7.72 -3.32 6.78
N GLY A 18 -7.20 -2.14 6.43
CA GLY A 18 -7.93 -1.05 5.79
C GLY A 18 -7.01 0.01 5.18
N TRP A 19 -7.61 0.96 4.47
CA TRP A 19 -6.93 2.17 4.01
C TRP A 19 -7.90 3.34 3.95
N GLU A 20 -7.39 4.54 4.20
CA GLU A 20 -8.14 5.77 4.15
C GLU A 20 -7.33 6.87 3.48
N VAL A 21 -8.01 7.69 2.67
CA VAL A 21 -7.41 8.90 2.12
C VAL A 21 -7.49 9.99 3.16
N LYS A 22 -6.33 10.46 3.62
CA LYS A 22 -6.22 11.61 4.51
C LYS A 22 -5.75 12.82 3.74
N LYS A 23 -6.27 13.97 4.17
CA LYS A 23 -5.93 15.26 3.60
C LYS A 23 -5.73 16.25 4.73
N ASP A 24 -4.58 16.89 4.74
CA ASP A 24 -4.32 18.05 5.58
C ASP A 24 -4.36 19.34 4.73
N ASP A 25 -4.05 20.47 5.35
CA ASP A 25 -4.09 21.78 4.71
C ASP A 25 -3.03 21.94 3.61
N THR A 26 -2.07 21.02 3.51
CA THR A 26 -0.86 21.12 2.67
C THR A 26 -0.72 20.00 1.65
N GLU A 27 -1.17 18.78 1.97
CA GLU A 27 -0.99 17.57 1.18
C GLU A 27 -2.14 16.57 1.37
N SER A 28 -2.16 15.57 0.50
CA SER A 28 -3.13 14.49 0.55
C SER A 28 -2.40 13.17 0.36
N TYR A 29 -2.55 12.27 1.31
CA TYR A 29 -1.85 10.99 1.37
C TYR A 29 -2.83 9.85 1.62
N LEU A 30 -2.47 8.65 1.16
CA LEU A 30 -3.13 7.41 1.52
C LEU A 30 -2.47 6.85 2.77
N GLU A 31 -3.28 6.60 3.79
CA GLU A 31 -2.88 5.84 4.96
C GLU A 31 -3.37 4.40 4.81
N VAL A 32 -2.47 3.43 4.94
CA VAL A 32 -2.78 1.99 4.84
C VAL A 32 -2.40 1.31 6.15
N GLU A 33 -3.38 0.66 6.77
CA GLU A 33 -3.19 -0.19 7.94
C GLU A 33 -2.79 -1.61 7.48
N CYS A 34 -1.58 -2.02 7.83
CA CYS A 34 -0.98 -3.30 7.48
C CYS A 34 -0.58 -4.05 8.76
N GLY A 35 -1.53 -4.75 9.38
CA GLY A 35 -1.36 -5.39 10.68
C GLY A 35 -0.91 -4.38 11.75
N GLU A 36 0.27 -4.59 12.34
CA GLU A 36 0.83 -3.69 13.36
C GLU A 36 1.50 -2.42 12.79
N PHE A 37 1.56 -2.29 11.45
CA PHE A 37 2.23 -1.18 10.78
C PHE A 37 1.23 -0.23 10.10
N LEU A 38 1.55 1.05 10.14
CA LEU A 38 0.86 2.09 9.38
C LEU A 38 1.78 2.60 8.27
N LEU A 39 1.30 2.63 7.04
CA LEU A 39 2.03 3.13 5.88
C LEU A 39 1.37 4.39 5.36
N GLU A 40 2.15 5.47 5.24
CA GLU A 40 1.72 6.72 4.61
C GLU A 40 2.33 6.81 3.21
N MET A 41 1.48 7.04 2.20
CA MET A 41 1.85 7.05 0.80
C MET A 41 1.30 8.31 0.12
N ASP A 42 2.09 8.95 -0.73
CA ASP A 42 1.62 10.11 -1.51
C ASP A 42 0.53 9.68 -2.51
N LEU A 43 -0.60 10.39 -2.56
CA LEU A 43 -1.68 10.11 -3.49
C LEU A 43 -1.29 10.36 -4.95
N CYS A 44 -0.33 11.26 -5.21
CA CYS A 44 0.19 11.46 -6.57
C CYS A 44 0.75 10.17 -7.18
N ASP A 45 1.12 9.21 -6.33
CA ASP A 45 1.68 7.94 -6.71
C ASP A 45 0.65 6.82 -6.92
N ILE A 46 -0.64 7.04 -6.63
CA ILE A 46 -1.70 6.01 -6.66
C ILE A 46 -2.82 6.42 -7.62
N PRO A 47 -2.83 5.91 -8.86
CA PRO A 47 -3.91 6.19 -9.80
C PRO A 47 -5.22 5.52 -9.34
N SER A 48 -6.32 6.28 -9.31
CA SER A 48 -7.70 5.79 -9.14
C SER A 48 -7.95 4.93 -7.89
N LEU A 49 -7.64 5.51 -6.72
CA LEU A 49 -7.78 4.88 -5.41
C LEU A 49 -9.20 4.37 -5.11
N GLU A 50 -10.23 5.05 -5.62
CA GLU A 50 -11.64 4.67 -5.45
C GLU A 50 -12.01 3.32 -6.09
N THR A 51 -11.24 2.88 -7.09
CA THR A 51 -11.48 1.62 -7.82
C THR A 51 -10.49 0.52 -7.46
N LEU A 52 -9.58 0.81 -6.54
CA LEU A 52 -8.40 -0.01 -6.30
C LEU A 52 -8.74 -1.19 -5.38
N THR A 53 -8.32 -2.38 -5.78
CA THR A 53 -8.45 -3.61 -4.98
C THR A 53 -7.32 -3.75 -3.95
N LYS A 54 -7.49 -4.61 -2.95
CA LYS A 54 -6.44 -4.93 -1.96
C LYS A 54 -5.17 -5.43 -2.64
N GLU A 55 -5.33 -6.29 -3.65
CA GLU A 55 -4.24 -6.90 -4.42
C GLU A 55 -3.46 -5.85 -5.23
N GLU A 56 -4.16 -4.92 -5.86
CA GLU A 56 -3.53 -3.81 -6.58
C GLU A 56 -2.79 -2.89 -5.63
N LEU A 57 -3.38 -2.56 -4.47
CA LEU A 57 -2.75 -1.73 -3.45
C LEU A 57 -1.47 -2.38 -2.92
N ALA A 58 -1.53 -3.65 -2.55
CA ALA A 58 -0.38 -4.42 -2.09
C ALA A 58 0.73 -4.49 -3.15
N THR A 59 0.35 -4.57 -4.43
CA THR A 59 1.32 -4.56 -5.54
C THR A 59 2.02 -3.21 -5.66
N ILE A 60 1.29 -2.09 -5.50
CA ILE A 60 1.85 -0.74 -5.51
C ILE A 60 2.80 -0.55 -4.31
N ILE A 61 2.36 -0.94 -3.10
CA ILE A 61 3.16 -0.90 -1.87
C ILE A 61 4.46 -1.67 -2.09
N PHE A 62 4.36 -2.91 -2.58
CA PHE A 62 5.51 -3.75 -2.85
C PHE A 62 6.48 -3.05 -3.83
N ASN A 63 5.99 -2.67 -5.00
CA ASN A 63 6.84 -2.14 -6.08
C ASN A 63 7.48 -0.79 -5.74
N LYS A 64 6.75 0.13 -5.11
CA LYS A 64 7.22 1.49 -4.85
C LYS A 64 8.00 1.63 -3.55
N TYR A 65 7.58 0.92 -2.50
CA TYR A 65 8.10 1.14 -1.14
C TYR A 65 9.02 0.03 -0.66
N LEU A 66 8.85 -1.21 -1.15
CA LEU A 66 9.57 -2.38 -0.62
C LEU A 66 10.54 -3.05 -1.61
N ASP A 67 10.40 -2.81 -2.92
CA ASP A 67 11.26 -3.36 -3.99
C ASP A 67 12.45 -2.43 -4.34
N ASN A 68 12.52 -1.24 -3.75
CA ASN A 68 13.63 -0.28 -3.92
C ASN A 68 14.87 -0.62 -3.05
N LYS A 69 15.15 -1.90 -2.77
CA LYS A 69 16.32 -2.36 -2.00
C LYS A 69 17.17 -3.37 -2.74
#